data_AF-A0A2G5TVY3-F1
#
_entry.id   AF-A0A2G5TVY3-F1
#
_cell.length_a   1.000
_cell.length_b   1.000
_cell.length_c   1.000
_cell.angle_alpha   90.00
_cell.angle_beta   90.00
_cell.angle_gamma   90.00
#
_symmetry.space_group_name_H-M   'P 1'
#
loop_
_entity.id
_entity.type
_entity.pdbx_description
1 polymer ?
#
loop_
_entity_poly.entity_id
_entity_poly.type
_entity_poly.pdbx_seq_one_letter_code
_entity_poly.pdbx_strand_id
1 'polypeptide(L)' 'MHLEAADMCENQLICPATIKSIHGRLINVNFDGWDEEYDELYDIDSHDILPVGWCEFYGYKLQKPKT' A
#
# COMPACT_ATOMS: atom_id res chain seq x y z
N MET A 1 -1.94 -1.32 -10.94
CA MET A 1 -0.96 -2.34 -10.49
C MET A 1 -1.22 -2.57 -9.00
N HIS A 2 -1.15 -3.81 -8.52
CA HIS A 2 -1.37 -4.13 -7.11
C HIS A 2 -0.03 -4.26 -6.37
N LEU A 3 -0.04 -3.94 -5.08
CA LEU A 3 1.11 -3.98 -4.18
C LEU A 3 0.64 -4.25 -2.75
N GLU A 4 1.60 -4.44 -1.85
CA GLU A 4 1.39 -4.32 -0.42
C GLU A 4 1.97 -2.97 0.02
N ALA A 5 1.30 -2.23 0.91
CA ALA A 5 1.74 -0.91 1.35
C ALA A 5 1.60 -0.76 2.86
N ALA A 6 2.60 -0.17 3.51
CA ALA A 6 2.53 0.19 4.92
C ALA A 6 1.74 1.50 5.10
N ASP A 7 0.70 1.46 5.93
CA ASP A 7 -0.16 2.60 6.24
C ASP A 7 0.62 3.67 7.02
N MET A 8 0.72 4.90 6.51
CA MET A 8 1.50 5.97 7.17
C MET A 8 0.79 6.56 8.40
N CYS A 9 -0.51 6.34 8.54
CA CYS A 9 -1.29 6.75 9.71
C CYS A 9 -1.25 5.66 10.80
N GLU A 10 -1.20 4.40 10.40
CA GLU A 10 -1.11 3.23 11.27
C GLU A 10 0.08 2.33 10.89
N ASN A 11 1.31 2.80 11.14
CA ASN A 11 2.60 2.16 10.75
C ASN A 11 2.78 0.67 11.13
N GLN A 12 1.87 0.07 11.91
CA GLN A 12 1.86 -1.37 12.22
C GLN A 12 1.09 -2.20 11.19
N LEU A 13 0.40 -1.57 10.24
CA LEU A 13 -0.43 -2.22 9.24
C LEU A 13 0.24 -2.22 7.87
N ILE A 14 0.30 -3.40 7.26
CA ILE A 14 0.58 -3.57 5.84
C ILE A 14 -0.73 -4.03 5.18
N CYS A 15 -1.17 -3.31 4.17
CA CYS A 15 -2.46 -3.48 3.53
C CYS A 15 -2.30 -3.83 2.04
N PRO A 16 -3.22 -4.62 1.47
CA PRO A 16 -3.31 -4.76 0.02
C PRO A 16 -3.76 -3.43 -0.58
N ALA A 17 -3.09 -3.02 -1.65
CA ALA A 17 -3.29 -1.71 -2.23
C ALA A 17 -3.15 -1.70 -3.75
N THR A 18 -3.64 -0.63 -4.36
CA THR A 18 -3.68 -0.41 -5.80
C THR A 18 -3.08 0.95 -6.15
N ILE A 19 -2.12 0.98 -7.09
CA ILE A 19 -1.64 2.25 -7.68
C ILE A 19 -2.74 2.86 -8.54
N LYS A 20 -3.30 4.00 -8.10
CA LYS A 20 -4.36 4.75 -8.78
C LYS A 20 -3.82 5.71 -9.83
N SER A 21 -2.72 6.39 -9.55
CA SER A 21 -2.09 7.34 -10.47
C SER A 21 -0.60 7.49 -10.21
N ILE A 22 0.13 8.00 -11.21
CA ILE A 22 1.58 8.19 -11.18
C ILE A 22 1.88 9.62 -11.63
N HIS A 23 2.64 10.35 -10.82
CA HIS A 23 3.04 11.73 -11.05
C HIS A 23 4.56 11.85 -10.89
N GLY A 24 5.29 11.51 -11.95
CA GLY A 24 6.75 11.45 -11.90
C GLY A 24 7.22 10.35 -10.95
N ARG A 25 7.86 10.74 -9.84
CA ARG A 25 8.32 9.82 -8.80
C ARG A 25 7.29 9.56 -7.70
N LEU A 26 6.19 10.31 -7.67
CA LEU A 26 5.14 10.10 -6.68
C LEU A 26 4.07 9.18 -7.28
N ILE A 27 3.65 8.19 -6.51
CA ILE A 27 2.51 7.33 -6.83
C ILE A 27 1.39 7.57 -5.84
N ASN A 28 0.16 7.57 -6.34
CA ASN A 28 -1.02 7.56 -5.50
C ASN A 28 -1.47 6.12 -5.27
N VAL A 29 -1.56 5.71 -4.01
CA VAL A 29 -1.86 4.35 -3.57
C VAL A 29 -3.19 4.38 -2.82
N ASN A 30 -4.17 3.64 -3.33
CA ASN A 30 -5.43 3.38 -2.64
C ASN A 30 -5.36 2.04 -1.92
N PHE A 31 -5.78 2.00 -0.66
CA PHE A 31 -5.90 0.76 0.11
C PHE A 31 -7.19 0.03 -0.25
N ASP A 32 -7.10 -1.25 -0.62
CA ASP A 32 -8.23 -1.97 -1.19
C ASP A 32 -9.42 -2.02 -0.20
N GLY A 33 -10.57 -1.50 -0.63
CA GLY A 33 -11.80 -1.42 0.17
C GLY A 33 -11.96 -0.13 0.98
N TRP A 34 -10.99 0.77 0.95
CA TRP A 34 -11.09 2.09 1.57
C TRP A 34 -11.46 3.17 0.56
N ASP A 35 -12.15 4.21 1.04
CA ASP A 35 -12.52 5.37 0.24
C ASP A 35 -11.27 6.15 -0.21
N GLU A 36 -11.38 6.86 -1.34
CA GLU A 36 -10.26 7.60 -1.94
C GLU A 36 -9.72 8.74 -1.06
N GLU A 37 -10.44 9.13 0.01
CA GLU A 37 -9.96 10.11 0.99
C GLU A 37 -8.81 9.57 1.86
N TYR A 38 -8.63 8.25 1.90
CA TYR A 38 -7.52 7.57 2.60
C TYR A 38 -6.38 7.19 1.65
N ASP A 39 -6.41 7.65 0.41
CA ASP A 39 -5.32 7.46 -0.53
C ASP A 39 -4.04 8.13 -0.01
N GLU A 40 -2.91 7.42 -0.10
CA GLU A 40 -1.61 7.90 0.35
C GLU A 40 -0.62 8.05 -0.82
N LEU A 41 0.25 9.07 -0.72
CA LEU A 41 1.28 9.34 -1.71
C LEU A 41 2.63 8.78 -1.25
N TYR A 42 3.25 7.98 -2.11
CA TYR A 42 4.59 7.43 -1.88
C TYR A 42 5.54 7.84 -2.98
N ASP A 43 6.81 8.02 -2.66
CA ASP A 43 7.87 7.99 -3.67
C ASP A 43 8.05 6.55 -4.18
N ILE A 44 8.34 6.37 -5.47
CA ILE A 44 8.55 5.05 -6.10
C ILE A 44 9.70 4.24 -5.51
N ASP A 45 10.63 4.88 -4.80
CA ASP A 45 11.74 4.21 -4.10
C ASP A 45 11.49 4.11 -2.58
N SER A 46 10.25 4.35 -2.11
CA SER A 46 9.89 4.18 -0.71
C SER A 46 10.04 2.72 -0.27
N HIS A 47 10.48 2.52 0.97
CA HIS A 47 10.54 1.18 1.59
C HIS A 47 9.18 0.72 2.12
N ASP A 48 8.18 1.60 2.06
CA ASP A 48 6.81 1.36 2.55
C ASP A 48 5.89 0.81 1.44
N ILE A 49 6.38 0.73 0.20
CA ILE A 49 5.70 0.05 -0.91
C ILE A 49 6.42 -1.25 -1.23
N LEU A 50 5.68 -2.34 -1.24
CA LEU A 50 6.21 -3.69 -1.19
C LEU A 50 5.61 -4.53 -2.32
N PRO A 51 6.38 -5.45 -2.92
CA PRO A 51 5.85 -6.35 -3.93
C PRO A 51 4.79 -7.28 -3.32
N VAL A 52 3.82 -7.70 -4.14
CA VAL A 52 2.84 -8.72 -3.73
C VAL A 52 3.57 -9.99 -3.28
N GLY A 53 3.21 -10.49 -2.09
CA GLY A 53 3.82 -11.65 -1.45
C GLY A 53 4.93 -11.31 -0.46
N TRP A 54 5.27 -10.03 -0.26
CA TRP A 54 6.32 -9.63 0.69
C TRP A 54 5.97 -10.06 2.12
N CYS A 55 4.73 -9.82 2.56
CA CYS A 55 4.26 -10.23 3.87
C CYS A 55 4.38 -11.73 4.08
N GLU A 56 3.95 -12.52 3.09
CA GLU A 56 4.04 -13.99 3.15
C GLU A 56 5.50 -14.45 3.27
N PHE A 57 6.38 -13.88 2.45
CA PHE A 57 7.79 -14.28 2.40
C PHE A 57 8.54 -13.97 3.70
N TYR A 58 8.32 -12.79 4.28
CA TYR A 58 9.02 -12.35 5.49
C TYR A 58 8.27 -12.65 6.80
N GLY A 59 7.08 -13.26 6.73
CA GLY A 59 6.29 -13.64 7.90
C GLY A 59 5.56 -12.48 8.59
N TYR A 60 5.25 -11.42 7.84
CA TYR A 60 4.43 -10.31 8.31
C TYR A 60 2.94 -10.56 8.05
N LYS A 61 2.08 -9.91 8.82
CA LYS A 61 0.62 -9.99 8.65
C LYS A 61 0.15 -8.97 7.62
N LEU A 62 -0.31 -9.45 6.46
CA LEU A 62 -1.08 -8.66 5.52
C LEU A 62 -2.52 -8.49 6.04
N GLN A 63 -3.03 -7.25 6.05
CA GLN A 63 -4.43 -7.00 6.38
C GLN A 63 -5.38 -7.51 5.28
N LYS A 64 -6.64 -7.70 5.62
CA LYS A 64 -7.68 -8.00 4.62
C LYS A 64 -8.20 -6.69 4.04
N PRO A 65 -8.62 -6.67 2.76
CA PRO A 65 -9.35 -5.54 2.21
C PRO A 65 -10.57 -5.22 3.07
N LYS A 66 -10.91 -3.94 3.17
CA LYS A 66 -12.14 -3.52 3.84
C LYS A 66 -13.35 -3.87 2.95
N THR A 67 -14.45 -4.29 3.58
CA THR A 67 -15.71 -4.66 2.90
C THR A 67 -16.58 -3.47 2.62
#